data_AF-A0A7K1FHC6-F1
#
_entry.id   AF-A0A7K1FHC6-F1
#
_cell.length_a   1.000
_cell.length_b   1.000
_cell.length_c   1.000
_cell.angle_alpha   90.00
_cell.angle_beta   90.00
_cell.angle_gamma   90.00
#
_symmetry.space_group_name_H-M   'P 1'
#
loop_
_entity.id
_entity.type
_entity.pdbx_description
1 polymer ?
#
loop_
_entity_poly.entity_id
_entity_poly.type
_entity_poly.pdbx_seq_one_letter_code
_entity_poly.pdbx_strand_id
1 'polypeptide(L)'
;MRTTDETPDPMTVPAAHPVARPVDQALRLLTTSANHGVLWFGVAAIGALTGKRGRRAALRGVGSLAVSSFLSNTVIKPLVGRRRPDIERTVTARRIGKTPWTSSFPSGHSASAAAFATGAALEMPAALPVLAPLAAAVAYSRVHVGVHYRSDVITGAAIGVAVALAGRWLWPVKPWGPANTAPADAPALSEGEGLTIVLNEKSGSSDGAEDELSAALPKARIVQWDPENQSLEDAIGTGMKALGVAGGDGTVASVATIAQERGLPLAVFPFGTLNHFAGALGLNTHAQAIDAVEAGTAGGVDIARINGDLFLNTASIGGYPDMVIRRDRYTKRMGKWPATALALIRTLRRHTPMDLEINGHRAPVWVVFVGNGVYRPRGLAPAWREDLVDGLLDVQYLRADKKLARTRGVIYSLIGMVERSTVFHAVDAEKVTIIAHGGPEIPAHDGEVGEASTTITFEVDPELLTVYRP
;
A
#
# COMPACT_ATOMS: atom_id res chain seq x y z
N MET A 1 -52.04 56.26 -46.23
CA MET A 1 -51.70 55.84 -47.61
C MET A 1 -50.32 56.43 -47.93
N ARG A 2 -49.34 55.58 -48.27
CA ARG A 2 -47.95 55.88 -48.72
C ARG A 2 -47.00 56.42 -47.63
N THR A 3 -46.07 55.65 -47.05
CA THR A 3 -44.90 54.85 -47.53
C THR A 3 -43.61 55.58 -47.17
N THR A 4 -42.95 55.03 -46.13
CA THR A 4 -41.51 54.89 -45.87
C THR A 4 -40.52 55.46 -46.89
N ASP A 5 -39.55 56.22 -46.41
CA ASP A 5 -38.15 56.09 -46.85
C ASP A 5 -37.20 56.60 -45.73
N GLU A 6 -36.99 55.78 -44.70
CA GLU A 6 -35.83 55.92 -43.81
C GLU A 6 -34.74 55.01 -44.37
N THR A 7 -33.70 55.65 -44.87
CA THR A 7 -32.47 55.02 -45.36
C THR A 7 -31.77 54.29 -44.21
N PRO A 8 -31.31 53.04 -44.39
CA PRO A 8 -30.59 52.33 -43.35
C PRO A 8 -29.15 52.87 -43.24
N ASP A 9 -28.74 53.17 -42.02
CA ASP A 9 -27.38 53.55 -41.63
C ASP A 9 -26.34 52.50 -42.12
N PRO A 10 -25.38 52.86 -42.99
CA PRO A 10 -24.42 51.94 -43.56
C PRO A 10 -23.17 51.81 -42.67
N MET A 11 -23.32 51.42 -41.40
CA MET A 11 -22.17 51.17 -40.51
C MET A 11 -22.29 49.97 -39.56
N THR A 12 -23.33 49.14 -39.65
CA THR A 12 -23.30 47.80 -39.03
C THR A 12 -22.56 46.82 -39.91
N VAL A 13 -21.22 46.85 -39.84
CA VAL A 13 -20.41 45.70 -40.22
C VAL A 13 -20.93 44.51 -39.40
N PRO A 14 -21.43 43.42 -40.00
CA PRO A 14 -21.77 42.24 -39.22
C PRO A 14 -20.46 41.79 -38.57
N ALA A 15 -20.39 41.84 -37.24
CA ALA A 15 -19.23 41.37 -36.50
C ALA A 15 -18.94 39.95 -36.99
N ALA A 16 -17.81 39.78 -37.71
CA ALA A 16 -17.45 38.52 -38.31
C ALA A 16 -17.60 37.43 -37.25
N HIS A 17 -18.56 36.53 -37.44
CA HIS A 17 -18.76 35.44 -36.50
C HIS A 17 -17.45 34.67 -36.44
N PRO A 18 -16.73 34.67 -35.31
CA PRO A 18 -15.41 34.09 -35.25
C PRO A 18 -15.56 32.60 -35.58
N VAL A 19 -14.94 32.15 -36.66
CA VAL A 19 -14.97 30.75 -37.10
C VAL A 19 -14.35 29.90 -36.00
N ALA A 20 -15.05 28.85 -35.56
CA ALA A 20 -14.55 27.96 -34.52
C ALA A 20 -13.27 27.29 -34.99
N ARG A 21 -12.16 27.53 -34.28
CA ARG A 21 -10.89 26.89 -34.58
C ARG A 21 -10.96 25.41 -34.16
N PRO A 22 -10.19 24.50 -34.78
CA PRO A 22 -10.13 23.10 -34.35
C PRO A 22 -9.83 22.94 -32.85
N VAL A 23 -9.00 23.82 -32.29
CA VAL A 23 -8.70 23.89 -30.86
C VAL A 23 -9.94 24.21 -30.01
N ASP A 24 -10.84 25.08 -30.49
CA ASP A 24 -12.08 25.41 -29.79
C ASP A 24 -13.02 24.19 -29.74
N GLN A 25 -13.08 23.40 -30.83
CA GLN A 25 -13.86 22.16 -30.87
C GLN A 25 -13.26 21.09 -29.95
N ALA A 26 -11.94 20.90 -29.98
CA ALA A 26 -11.25 19.94 -29.11
C ALA A 26 -11.46 20.27 -27.61
N LEU A 27 -11.35 21.55 -27.23
CA LEU A 27 -11.57 21.98 -25.83
C LEU A 27 -13.04 21.88 -25.42
N ARG A 28 -13.99 22.08 -26.34
CA ARG A 28 -15.42 21.82 -26.10
C ARG A 28 -15.66 20.33 -25.83
N LEU A 29 -15.11 19.44 -26.64
CA LEU A 29 -15.22 17.99 -26.45
C LEU A 29 -14.55 17.53 -25.15
N LEU A 30 -13.39 18.12 -24.81
CA LEU A 30 -12.69 17.83 -23.56
C LEU A 30 -13.49 18.26 -22.33
N THR A 31 -14.10 19.46 -22.35
CA THR A 31 -14.92 19.88 -21.21
C THR A 31 -16.21 19.06 -21.08
N THR A 32 -16.78 18.57 -22.18
CA THR A 32 -18.00 17.75 -22.12
C THR A 32 -17.71 16.31 -21.69
N SER A 33 -16.59 15.73 -22.12
CA SER A 33 -16.17 14.40 -21.67
C SER A 33 -15.78 14.38 -20.19
N ALA A 34 -15.35 15.52 -19.64
CA ALA A 34 -15.12 15.68 -18.21
C ALA A 34 -16.42 15.82 -17.38
N ASN A 35 -17.60 15.94 -18.00
CA ASN A 35 -18.87 15.99 -17.26
C ASN A 35 -19.14 14.66 -16.55
N HIS A 36 -19.69 14.74 -15.34
CA HIS A 36 -20.00 13.59 -14.49
C HIS A 36 -18.81 12.64 -14.23
N GLY A 37 -17.57 13.07 -14.51
CA GLY A 37 -16.38 12.25 -14.33
C GLY A 37 -16.13 11.20 -15.40
N VAL A 38 -16.88 11.18 -16.51
CA VAL A 38 -16.78 10.12 -17.55
C VAL A 38 -15.35 9.92 -18.06
N LEU A 39 -14.65 11.01 -18.40
CA LEU A 39 -13.24 10.98 -18.79
C LEU A 39 -12.37 10.24 -17.76
N TRP A 40 -12.53 10.59 -16.49
CA TRP A 40 -11.73 10.04 -15.39
C TRP A 40 -12.07 8.59 -15.08
N PHE A 41 -13.33 8.18 -15.21
CA PHE A 41 -13.71 6.78 -15.12
C PHE A 41 -13.13 5.93 -16.26
N GLY A 42 -13.08 6.47 -17.48
CA GLY A 42 -12.41 5.82 -18.61
C GLY A 42 -10.91 5.64 -18.38
N VAL A 43 -10.23 6.71 -17.93
CA VAL A 43 -8.81 6.66 -17.55
C VAL A 43 -8.57 5.66 -16.42
N ALA A 44 -9.45 5.62 -15.42
CA ALA A 44 -9.39 4.66 -14.32
C ALA A 44 -9.54 3.22 -14.81
N ALA A 45 -10.48 2.96 -15.72
CA ALA A 45 -10.70 1.63 -16.29
C ALA A 45 -9.47 1.15 -17.08
N ILE A 46 -8.86 2.00 -17.89
CA ILE A 46 -7.63 1.67 -18.63
C ILE A 46 -6.48 1.44 -17.65
N GLY A 47 -6.28 2.34 -16.67
CA GLY A 47 -5.25 2.18 -15.66
C GLY A 47 -5.40 0.90 -14.83
N ALA A 48 -6.63 0.46 -14.57
CA ALA A 48 -6.90 -0.80 -13.86
C ALA A 48 -6.45 -2.06 -14.62
N LEU A 49 -6.15 -1.95 -15.93
CA LEU A 49 -5.62 -3.04 -16.74
C LEU A 49 -4.10 -3.21 -16.57
N THR A 50 -3.38 -2.21 -16.05
CA THR A 50 -1.91 -2.26 -15.91
C THR A 50 -1.44 -2.99 -14.64
N GLY A 51 -2.26 -3.92 -14.12
CA GLY A 51 -1.94 -4.74 -12.94
C GLY A 51 -2.34 -4.12 -11.60
N LYS A 52 -1.83 -4.70 -10.50
CA LYS A 52 -2.23 -4.37 -9.12
C LYS A 52 -2.01 -2.89 -8.76
N ARG A 53 -0.88 -2.32 -9.21
CA ARG A 53 -0.53 -0.91 -9.00
C ARG A 53 -1.49 0.03 -9.72
N GLY A 54 -1.78 -0.27 -10.99
CA GLY A 54 -2.75 0.47 -11.79
C GLY A 54 -4.16 0.45 -11.21
N ARG A 55 -4.64 -0.71 -10.74
CA ARG A 55 -5.94 -0.84 -10.05
C ARG A 55 -6.02 0.02 -8.80
N ARG A 56 -4.97 0.04 -7.97
CA ARG A 56 -4.94 0.87 -6.76
C ARG A 56 -4.90 2.36 -7.10
N ALA A 57 -4.13 2.75 -8.11
CA ALA A 57 -4.10 4.13 -8.62
C ALA A 57 -5.48 4.57 -9.13
N ALA A 58 -6.17 3.72 -9.89
CA ALA A 58 -7.52 3.97 -10.38
C ALA A 58 -8.53 4.15 -9.24
N LEU A 59 -8.55 3.23 -8.26
CA LEU A 59 -9.43 3.31 -7.10
C LEU A 59 -9.18 4.58 -6.28
N ARG A 60 -7.91 4.90 -6.01
CA ARG A 60 -7.52 6.11 -5.27
C ARG A 60 -7.89 7.39 -6.01
N GLY A 61 -7.66 7.43 -7.31
CA GLY A 61 -8.04 8.54 -8.18
C GLY A 61 -9.56 8.77 -8.17
N VAL A 62 -10.34 7.71 -8.38
CA VAL A 62 -11.82 7.77 -8.35
C VAL A 62 -12.34 8.18 -6.98
N GLY A 63 -11.81 7.59 -5.90
CA GLY A 63 -12.21 7.96 -4.54
C GLY A 63 -11.93 9.44 -4.22
N SER A 64 -10.73 9.91 -4.59
CA SER A 64 -10.35 11.33 -4.41
C SER A 64 -11.24 12.26 -5.22
N LEU A 65 -11.56 11.90 -6.46
CA LEU A 65 -12.50 12.63 -7.31
C LEU A 65 -13.88 12.70 -6.66
N ALA A 66 -14.41 11.59 -6.16
CA ALA A 66 -15.74 11.52 -5.56
C ALA A 66 -15.84 12.45 -4.33
N VAL A 67 -14.85 12.39 -3.43
CA VAL A 67 -14.79 13.26 -2.23
C VAL A 67 -14.64 14.73 -2.63
N SER A 68 -13.75 15.04 -3.58
CA SER A 68 -13.51 16.41 -4.05
C SER A 68 -14.75 17.01 -4.73
N SER A 69 -15.45 16.21 -5.53
CA SER A 69 -16.70 16.58 -6.18
C SER A 69 -17.81 16.87 -5.16
N PHE A 70 -17.96 16.01 -4.15
CA PHE A 70 -18.92 16.21 -3.05
C PHE A 70 -18.61 17.50 -2.29
N LEU A 71 -17.36 17.68 -1.85
CA LEU A 71 -16.95 18.87 -1.10
C LEU A 71 -17.15 20.16 -1.91
N SER A 72 -16.73 20.17 -3.18
CA SER A 72 -16.84 21.36 -4.02
C SER A 72 -18.28 21.70 -4.36
N ASN A 73 -19.08 20.71 -4.77
CA ASN A 73 -20.43 20.95 -5.29
C ASN A 73 -21.50 21.06 -4.20
N THR A 74 -21.38 20.27 -3.14
CA THR A 74 -22.42 20.14 -2.11
C THR A 74 -22.12 21.00 -0.89
N VAL A 75 -20.84 21.23 -0.55
CA VAL A 75 -20.47 21.99 0.65
C VAL A 75 -20.07 23.42 0.32
N ILE A 76 -19.08 23.63 -0.56
CA ILE A 76 -18.49 24.96 -0.77
C ILE A 76 -19.36 25.83 -1.69
N LYS A 77 -19.84 25.29 -2.82
CA LYS A 77 -20.62 26.05 -3.80
C LYS A 77 -21.86 26.76 -3.23
N PRO A 78 -22.67 26.12 -2.36
CA PRO A 78 -23.81 26.77 -1.73
C PRO A 78 -23.42 27.92 -0.79
N LEU A 79 -22.25 27.86 -0.16
CA LEU A 79 -21.79 28.85 0.82
C LEU A 79 -21.30 30.15 0.17
N VAL A 80 -20.68 30.06 -1.02
CA VAL A 80 -20.06 31.24 -1.66
C VAL A 80 -21.01 31.93 -2.66
N GLY A 81 -21.84 31.17 -3.39
CA GLY A 81 -22.85 31.74 -4.28
C GLY A 81 -22.31 32.63 -5.42
N ARG A 82 -21.03 32.49 -5.79
CA ARG A 82 -20.39 33.35 -6.80
C ARG A 82 -21.11 33.24 -8.16
N ARG A 83 -21.42 34.39 -8.77
CA ARG A 83 -21.97 34.49 -10.14
C ARG A 83 -20.94 34.00 -11.17
N ARG A 84 -21.41 33.43 -12.28
CA ARG A 84 -20.56 32.98 -13.40
C ARG A 84 -20.12 34.17 -14.26
N PRO A 85 -19.00 34.05 -15.00
CA PRO A 85 -18.66 35.03 -16.03
C PRO A 85 -19.77 35.15 -17.08
N ASP A 86 -19.96 36.36 -17.62
CA ASP A 86 -20.94 36.59 -18.69
C ASP A 86 -20.55 35.84 -19.96
N ILE A 87 -21.29 34.77 -20.24
CA ILE A 87 -21.12 33.96 -21.45
C ILE A 87 -21.35 34.80 -22.72
N GLU A 88 -22.18 35.84 -22.64
CA GLU A 88 -22.43 36.79 -23.74
C GLU A 88 -21.18 37.59 -24.13
N ARG A 89 -20.23 37.79 -23.20
CA ARG A 89 -18.93 38.40 -23.48
C ARG A 89 -17.91 37.39 -24.02
N THR A 90 -18.25 36.11 -24.05
CA THR A 90 -17.39 35.04 -24.58
C THR A 90 -17.64 34.89 -26.09
N VAL A 91 -16.56 34.74 -26.86
CA VAL A 91 -16.57 34.44 -28.30
C VAL A 91 -17.58 33.31 -28.59
N THR A 92 -18.57 33.55 -29.46
CA THR A 92 -19.67 32.60 -29.75
C THR A 92 -19.15 31.19 -30.12
N ALA A 93 -18.05 31.12 -30.87
CA ALA A 93 -17.34 29.90 -31.21
C ALA A 93 -16.75 29.09 -30.04
N ARG A 94 -16.72 29.63 -28.81
CA ARG A 94 -16.22 28.93 -27.60
C ARG A 94 -17.30 28.51 -26.60
N ARG A 95 -18.53 29.02 -26.73
CA ARG A 95 -19.63 28.79 -25.79
C ARG A 95 -20.16 27.35 -25.79
N ILE A 96 -20.25 26.73 -24.62
CA ILE A 96 -21.03 25.49 -24.47
C ILE A 96 -22.55 25.80 -24.54
N GLY A 97 -23.32 24.91 -25.17
CA GLY A 97 -24.74 25.19 -25.50
C GLY A 97 -25.70 25.30 -24.32
N LYS A 98 -25.32 24.83 -23.12
CA LYS A 98 -26.11 24.98 -21.89
C LYS A 98 -25.23 25.50 -20.76
N THR A 99 -25.62 26.63 -20.18
CA THR A 99 -24.99 27.20 -19.00
C THR A 99 -25.38 26.38 -17.76
N PRO A 100 -24.43 25.99 -16.89
CA PRO A 100 -24.78 25.30 -15.65
C PRO A 100 -25.52 26.25 -14.69
N TRP A 101 -26.61 25.76 -14.10
CA TRP A 101 -27.43 26.50 -13.12
C TRP A 101 -26.76 26.70 -11.75
N THR A 102 -25.65 26.01 -11.49
CA THR A 102 -24.94 26.08 -10.20
C THR A 102 -23.92 27.23 -10.16
N SER A 103 -23.56 27.69 -8.96
CA SER A 103 -22.56 28.74 -8.73
C SER A 103 -21.21 28.44 -9.37
N SER A 104 -20.43 29.50 -9.64
CA SER A 104 -19.14 29.41 -10.34
C SER A 104 -18.01 28.92 -9.44
N PHE A 105 -18.04 29.21 -8.14
CA PHE A 105 -16.91 28.96 -7.26
C PHE A 105 -17.17 27.79 -6.29
N PRO A 106 -16.22 26.84 -6.14
CA PRO A 106 -15.05 26.60 -6.98
C PRO A 106 -15.43 25.81 -8.25
N SER A 107 -14.49 25.71 -9.21
CA SER A 107 -14.68 24.86 -10.40
C SER A 107 -14.62 23.38 -10.01
N GLY A 108 -15.77 22.71 -10.01
CA GLY A 108 -15.88 21.28 -9.71
C GLY A 108 -15.11 20.39 -10.70
N HIS A 109 -15.08 20.71 -12.00
CA HIS A 109 -14.29 19.96 -12.98
C HIS A 109 -12.80 20.03 -12.70
N SER A 110 -12.30 21.21 -12.32
CA SER A 110 -10.89 21.42 -11.95
C SER A 110 -10.54 20.67 -10.66
N ALA A 111 -11.45 20.70 -9.68
CA ALA A 111 -11.28 19.99 -8.41
C ALA A 111 -11.27 18.46 -8.59
N SER A 112 -12.20 17.92 -9.38
CA SER A 112 -12.26 16.49 -9.71
C SER A 112 -11.04 16.04 -10.52
N ALA A 113 -10.62 16.83 -11.51
CA ALA A 113 -9.46 16.54 -12.35
C ALA A 113 -8.16 16.49 -11.55
N ALA A 114 -7.91 17.52 -10.73
CA ALA A 114 -6.72 17.58 -9.90
C ALA A 114 -6.72 16.49 -8.82
N ALA A 115 -7.87 16.19 -8.21
CA ALA A 115 -8.01 15.12 -7.23
C ALA A 115 -7.72 13.74 -7.83
N PHE A 116 -8.27 13.45 -9.02
CA PHE A 116 -8.00 12.19 -9.71
C PHE A 116 -6.52 12.06 -10.07
N ALA A 117 -5.96 13.07 -10.76
CA ALA A 117 -4.58 13.03 -11.23
C ALA A 117 -3.60 12.89 -10.05
N THR A 118 -3.79 13.67 -8.99
CA THR A 118 -2.97 13.59 -7.78
C THR A 118 -3.15 12.23 -7.11
N GLY A 119 -4.39 11.79 -6.88
CA GLY A 119 -4.70 10.52 -6.22
C GLY A 119 -4.12 9.32 -6.96
N ALA A 120 -4.23 9.26 -8.28
CA ALA A 120 -3.62 8.19 -9.08
C ALA A 120 -2.08 8.27 -9.06
N ALA A 121 -1.50 9.47 -9.16
CA ALA A 121 -0.05 9.67 -9.13
C ALA A 121 0.59 9.29 -7.79
N LEU A 122 -0.14 9.37 -6.67
CA LEU A 122 0.35 8.89 -5.38
C LEU A 122 0.68 7.40 -5.40
N GLU A 123 -0.10 6.58 -6.12
CA GLU A 123 0.17 5.14 -6.24
C GLU A 123 1.10 4.83 -7.41
N MET A 124 0.99 5.59 -8.51
CA MET A 124 1.77 5.41 -9.73
C MET A 124 2.34 6.75 -10.21
N PRO A 125 3.49 7.20 -9.66
CA PRO A 125 4.10 8.48 -10.01
C PRO A 125 4.41 8.61 -11.51
N ALA A 126 4.72 7.49 -12.18
CA ALA A 126 4.92 7.43 -13.63
C ALA A 126 3.68 7.85 -14.46
N ALA A 127 2.48 7.89 -13.87
CA ALA A 127 1.27 8.39 -14.53
C ALA A 127 1.21 9.93 -14.57
N LEU A 128 1.95 10.62 -13.68
CA LEU A 128 1.87 12.06 -13.50
C LEU A 128 2.15 12.86 -14.79
N PRO A 129 3.17 12.52 -15.62
CA PRO A 129 3.44 13.23 -16.87
C PRO A 129 2.28 13.20 -17.87
N VAL A 130 1.37 12.23 -17.77
CA VAL A 130 0.18 12.13 -18.63
C VAL A 130 -1.03 12.77 -17.96
N LEU A 131 -1.26 12.47 -16.68
CA LEU A 131 -2.47 12.90 -15.98
C LEU A 131 -2.45 14.39 -15.62
N ALA A 132 -1.29 14.96 -15.28
CA ALA A 132 -1.21 16.38 -14.90
C ALA A 132 -1.50 17.32 -16.08
N PRO A 133 -0.93 17.14 -17.29
CA PRO A 133 -1.30 17.96 -18.45
C PRO A 133 -2.76 17.78 -18.84
N LEU A 134 -3.32 16.57 -18.76
CA LEU A 134 -4.74 16.34 -19.03
C LEU A 134 -5.64 17.08 -18.03
N ALA A 135 -5.31 17.03 -16.74
CA ALA A 135 -6.04 17.77 -15.71
C ALA A 135 -5.93 19.29 -15.91
N ALA A 136 -4.75 19.78 -16.27
CA ALA A 136 -4.52 21.19 -16.61
C ALA A 136 -5.30 21.62 -17.85
N ALA A 137 -5.38 20.77 -18.89
CA ALA A 137 -6.17 21.03 -20.09
C ALA A 137 -7.68 21.08 -19.78
N VAL A 138 -8.19 20.17 -18.93
CA VAL A 138 -9.58 20.22 -18.44
C VAL A 138 -9.81 21.52 -17.65
N ALA A 139 -8.90 21.88 -16.75
CA ALA A 139 -8.99 23.12 -15.98
C ALA A 139 -9.00 24.36 -16.88
N TYR A 140 -8.09 24.45 -17.85
CA TYR A 140 -8.02 25.52 -18.83
C TYR A 140 -9.29 25.60 -19.69
N SER A 141 -9.83 24.46 -20.12
CA SER A 141 -11.03 24.41 -20.95
C SER A 141 -12.21 25.15 -20.30
N ARG A 142 -12.31 25.15 -18.96
CA ARG A 142 -13.36 25.86 -18.20
C ARG A 142 -13.24 27.37 -18.26
N VAL A 143 -12.01 27.89 -18.31
CA VAL A 143 -11.75 29.32 -18.53
C VAL A 143 -11.98 29.67 -20.00
N HIS A 144 -11.50 28.81 -20.91
CA HIS A 144 -11.57 29.02 -22.35
C HIS A 144 -13.00 29.11 -22.88
N VAL A 145 -13.90 28.26 -22.39
CA VAL A 145 -15.33 28.28 -22.75
C VAL A 145 -16.15 29.31 -21.95
N GLY A 146 -15.50 30.10 -21.09
CA GLY A 146 -16.09 31.27 -20.42
C GLY A 146 -17.00 30.95 -19.24
N VAL A 147 -16.94 29.74 -18.67
CA VAL A 147 -17.89 29.30 -17.62
C VAL A 147 -17.38 29.47 -16.19
N HIS A 148 -16.09 29.74 -16.02
CA HIS A 148 -15.42 29.94 -14.73
C HIS A 148 -14.32 31.00 -14.82
N TYR A 149 -14.08 31.74 -13.73
CA TYR A 149 -12.91 32.60 -13.61
C TYR A 149 -11.64 31.78 -13.38
N ARG A 150 -10.47 32.36 -13.69
CA ARG A 150 -9.16 31.73 -13.42
C ARG A 150 -9.01 31.34 -11.96
N SER A 151 -9.45 32.20 -11.04
CA SER A 151 -9.46 31.93 -9.59
C SER A 151 -10.29 30.70 -9.23
N ASP A 152 -11.45 30.50 -9.86
CA ASP A 152 -12.33 29.36 -9.53
C ASP A 152 -11.67 28.04 -9.89
N VAL A 153 -10.90 28.04 -10.99
CA VAL A 153 -10.15 26.90 -11.50
C VAL A 153 -8.93 26.60 -10.63
N ILE A 154 -8.17 27.63 -10.25
CA ILE A 154 -7.00 27.49 -9.37
C ILE A 154 -7.44 26.97 -8.00
N THR A 155 -8.46 27.58 -7.39
CA THR A 155 -8.98 27.12 -6.10
C THR A 155 -9.59 25.72 -6.18
N GLY A 156 -10.33 25.42 -7.25
CA GLY A 156 -10.83 24.07 -7.50
C GLY A 156 -9.69 23.05 -7.53
N ALA A 157 -8.65 23.30 -8.33
CA ALA A 157 -7.49 22.43 -8.41
C ALA A 157 -6.79 22.25 -7.05
N ALA A 158 -6.59 23.33 -6.29
CA ALA A 158 -5.99 23.30 -4.95
C ALA A 158 -6.81 22.43 -3.97
N ILE A 159 -8.14 22.57 -3.96
CA ILE A 159 -9.04 21.71 -3.17
C ILE A 159 -8.87 20.24 -3.57
N GLY A 160 -8.84 19.95 -4.88
CA GLY A 160 -8.67 18.59 -5.38
C GLY A 160 -7.36 17.94 -4.95
N VAL A 161 -6.25 18.67 -5.08
CA VAL A 161 -4.93 18.24 -4.60
C VAL A 161 -4.99 17.98 -3.10
N ALA A 162 -5.50 18.93 -2.31
CA ALA A 162 -5.59 18.81 -0.86
C ALA A 162 -6.40 17.58 -0.42
N VAL A 163 -7.54 17.30 -1.06
CA VAL A 163 -8.36 16.10 -0.79
C VAL A 163 -7.57 14.82 -1.07
N ALA A 164 -6.87 14.73 -2.21
CA ALA A 164 -6.09 13.55 -2.57
C ALA A 164 -4.92 13.31 -1.59
N LEU A 165 -4.25 14.39 -1.16
CA LEU A 165 -3.17 14.35 -0.17
C LEU A 165 -3.68 13.95 1.22
N ALA A 166 -4.77 14.53 1.69
CA ALA A 166 -5.39 14.19 2.98
C ALA A 166 -5.87 12.73 3.00
N GLY A 167 -6.29 12.19 1.85
CA GLY A 167 -6.64 10.78 1.70
C GLY A 167 -5.51 9.80 2.06
N ARG A 168 -4.24 10.24 2.15
CA ARG A 168 -3.11 9.40 2.62
C ARG A 168 -3.26 8.92 4.05
N TRP A 169 -3.95 9.68 4.89
CA TRP A 169 -4.18 9.30 6.28
C TRP A 169 -5.15 8.13 6.40
N LEU A 170 -6.19 8.10 5.56
CA LEU A 170 -7.19 7.01 5.56
C LEU A 170 -6.72 5.81 4.72
N TRP A 171 -6.03 6.08 3.62
CA TRP A 171 -5.52 5.08 2.70
C TRP A 171 -4.03 5.35 2.46
N PRO A 172 -3.13 4.75 3.26
CA PRO A 172 -1.69 4.93 3.10
C PRO A 172 -1.22 4.50 1.70
N VAL A 173 -0.21 5.17 1.18
CA VAL A 173 0.39 4.84 -0.12
C VAL A 173 1.31 3.66 0.09
N LYS A 174 1.16 2.59 -0.69
CA LYS A 174 2.08 1.45 -0.61
C LYS A 174 3.38 1.80 -1.36
N PRO A 175 4.56 1.57 -0.77
CA PRO A 175 5.81 1.55 -1.51
C PRO A 175 5.78 0.34 -2.44
N TRP A 176 5.93 0.61 -3.74
CA TRP A 176 5.89 -0.42 -4.78
C TRP A 176 7.28 -0.92 -5.18
N GLY A 177 8.33 -0.36 -4.59
CA GLY A 177 9.72 -0.84 -4.74
C GLY A 177 10.10 -1.82 -3.62
N PRO A 178 11.27 -2.46 -3.75
CA PRO A 178 11.87 -3.21 -2.64
C PRO A 178 12.13 -2.29 -1.46
N ALA A 179 12.11 -2.84 -0.26
CA ALA A 179 12.54 -2.14 0.94
C ALA A 179 14.04 -1.83 0.86
N ASN A 180 14.47 -0.82 1.64
CA ASN A 180 15.89 -0.52 1.80
C ASN A 180 16.59 -1.68 2.51
N THR A 181 17.84 -1.93 2.13
CA THR A 181 18.72 -2.94 2.73
C THR A 181 20.12 -2.37 2.82
N ALA A 182 20.95 -2.91 3.72
CA ALA A 182 22.38 -2.58 3.70
C ALA A 182 23.04 -3.12 2.41
N PRO A 183 24.13 -2.51 1.94
CA PRO A 183 25.02 -3.17 0.98
C PRO A 183 25.55 -4.47 1.58
N ALA A 184 25.51 -5.56 0.81
CA ALA A 184 26.15 -6.81 1.17
C ALA A 184 26.62 -7.52 -0.10
N ASP A 185 27.73 -8.25 0.01
CA ASP A 185 28.28 -9.04 -1.09
C ASP A 185 27.81 -10.50 -0.97
N ALA A 186 27.46 -11.10 -2.10
CA ALA A 186 27.18 -12.52 -2.20
C ALA A 186 27.86 -13.09 -3.46
N PRO A 187 28.28 -14.37 -3.45
CA PRO A 187 28.86 -14.99 -4.63
C PRO A 187 27.81 -15.09 -5.75
N ALA A 188 28.21 -14.77 -6.98
CA ALA A 188 27.45 -15.12 -8.16
C ALA A 188 27.48 -16.64 -8.35
N LEU A 189 26.30 -17.27 -8.38
CA LEU A 189 26.18 -18.74 -8.50
C LEU A 189 25.60 -19.09 -9.88
N SER A 190 26.46 -19.10 -10.90
CA SER A 190 26.07 -19.43 -12.27
C SER A 190 25.42 -20.80 -12.34
N GLU A 191 24.22 -20.89 -12.93
CA GLU A 191 23.41 -22.12 -12.97
C GLU A 191 23.15 -22.75 -11.58
N GLY A 192 23.33 -22.00 -10.49
CA GLY A 192 23.15 -22.46 -9.11
C GLY A 192 24.32 -23.25 -8.51
N GLU A 193 25.52 -23.21 -9.10
CA GLU A 193 26.67 -23.99 -8.61
C GLU A 193 27.04 -23.65 -7.15
N GLY A 194 26.87 -24.61 -6.25
CA GLY A 194 27.14 -24.44 -4.82
C GLY A 194 25.95 -23.88 -4.02
N LEU A 195 24.78 -23.72 -4.64
CA LEU A 195 23.53 -23.43 -3.94
C LEU A 195 22.87 -24.73 -3.46
N THR A 196 22.41 -24.76 -2.21
CA THR A 196 21.47 -25.78 -1.72
C THR A 196 20.11 -25.14 -1.52
N ILE A 197 19.06 -25.65 -2.17
CA ILE A 197 17.69 -25.14 -2.04
C ILE A 197 16.83 -26.13 -1.25
N VAL A 198 16.21 -25.65 -0.18
CA VAL A 198 15.25 -26.42 0.62
C VAL A 198 13.83 -26.19 0.11
N LEU A 199 13.15 -27.28 -0.22
CA LEU A 199 11.73 -27.33 -0.56
C LEU A 199 10.96 -27.97 0.59
N ASN A 200 9.92 -27.31 1.09
CA ASN A 200 9.04 -27.90 2.11
C ASN A 200 7.92 -28.72 1.45
N GLU A 201 7.92 -30.04 1.67
CA GLU A 201 6.94 -30.98 1.09
C GLU A 201 5.49 -30.69 1.48
N LYS A 202 5.25 -30.11 2.66
CA LYS A 202 3.90 -29.87 3.21
C LYS A 202 3.29 -28.54 2.82
N SER A 203 4.11 -27.62 2.30
CA SER A 203 3.62 -26.34 1.81
C SER A 203 2.98 -26.55 0.43
N GLY A 204 1.68 -26.86 0.37
CA GLY A 204 0.92 -27.16 -0.86
C GLY A 204 0.83 -26.03 -1.91
N SER A 205 1.80 -25.12 -1.92
CA SER A 205 2.05 -24.09 -2.92
C SER A 205 3.37 -24.31 -3.69
N SER A 206 4.10 -25.40 -3.44
CA SER A 206 5.35 -25.77 -4.14
C SER A 206 5.16 -26.69 -5.35
N ASP A 207 3.92 -26.95 -5.80
CA ASP A 207 3.65 -27.75 -7.00
C ASP A 207 4.39 -27.15 -8.22
N GLY A 208 5.31 -27.92 -8.80
CA GLY A 208 6.15 -27.50 -9.93
C GLY A 208 7.39 -26.67 -9.57
N ALA A 209 7.61 -26.34 -8.29
CA ALA A 209 8.77 -25.57 -7.86
C ALA A 209 10.09 -26.31 -8.12
N GLU A 210 10.12 -27.62 -7.89
CA GLU A 210 11.29 -28.45 -8.15
C GLU A 210 11.66 -28.48 -9.64
N ASP A 211 10.67 -28.67 -10.51
CA ASP A 211 10.88 -28.70 -11.97
C ASP A 211 11.38 -27.35 -12.48
N GLU A 212 10.76 -26.25 -12.04
CA GLU A 212 11.14 -24.89 -12.45
C GLU A 212 12.55 -24.53 -11.97
N LEU A 213 12.88 -24.82 -10.70
CA LEU A 213 14.19 -24.55 -10.13
C LEU A 213 15.27 -25.44 -10.75
N SER A 214 14.99 -26.73 -10.99
CA SER A 214 15.93 -27.65 -11.64
C SER A 214 16.23 -27.23 -13.08
N ALA A 215 15.24 -26.71 -13.79
CA ALA A 215 15.40 -26.22 -15.15
C ALA A 215 16.22 -24.92 -15.20
N ALA A 216 16.01 -24.00 -14.26
CA ALA A 216 16.68 -22.71 -14.23
C ALA A 216 18.07 -22.75 -13.58
N LEU A 217 18.26 -23.60 -12.56
CA LEU A 217 19.48 -23.72 -11.76
C LEU A 217 19.95 -25.19 -11.73
N PRO A 218 20.39 -25.77 -12.87
CA PRO A 218 20.66 -27.19 -13.00
C PRO A 218 21.83 -27.71 -12.15
N LYS A 219 22.68 -26.83 -11.61
CA LYS A 219 23.79 -27.19 -10.71
C LYS A 219 23.46 -26.97 -9.23
N ALA A 220 22.27 -26.45 -8.91
CA ALA A 220 21.82 -26.33 -7.54
C ALA A 220 21.44 -27.72 -6.98
N ARG A 221 21.74 -27.95 -5.70
CA ARG A 221 21.26 -29.14 -5.00
C ARG A 221 19.91 -28.83 -4.38
N ILE A 222 18.86 -29.47 -4.85
CA ILE A 222 17.52 -29.34 -4.31
C ILE A 222 17.28 -30.45 -3.27
N VAL A 223 16.75 -30.07 -2.11
CA VAL A 223 16.48 -30.97 -0.99
C VAL A 223 15.01 -30.83 -0.59
N GLN A 224 14.28 -31.92 -0.63
CA GLN A 224 12.95 -32.00 -0.03
C GLN A 224 13.08 -32.20 1.47
N TRP A 225 12.38 -31.40 2.26
CA TRP A 225 12.42 -31.42 3.72
C TRP A 225 11.02 -31.62 4.29
N ASP A 226 10.90 -32.65 5.13
CA ASP A 226 9.74 -32.86 6.00
C ASP A 226 10.13 -32.59 7.46
N PRO A 227 9.63 -31.49 8.07
CA PRO A 227 9.95 -31.13 9.46
C PRO A 227 9.56 -32.18 10.50
N GLU A 228 8.64 -33.11 10.19
CA GLU A 228 8.24 -34.16 11.13
C GLU A 228 9.19 -35.36 11.14
N ASN A 229 9.91 -35.57 10.04
CA ASN A 229 10.68 -36.80 9.82
C ASN A 229 12.19 -36.55 9.77
N GLN A 230 12.64 -35.31 9.59
CA GLN A 230 14.05 -34.98 9.43
C GLN A 230 14.42 -33.61 10.02
N SER A 231 15.55 -33.54 10.72
CA SER A 231 16.17 -32.26 11.08
C SER A 231 16.59 -31.49 9.82
N LEU A 232 16.39 -30.18 9.84
CA LEU A 232 16.72 -29.32 8.71
C LEU A 232 18.24 -29.28 8.45
N GLU A 233 19.04 -29.32 9.50
CA GLU A 233 20.51 -29.33 9.44
C GLU A 233 21.03 -30.57 8.70
N ASP A 234 20.44 -31.74 8.99
CA ASP A 234 20.78 -33.01 8.35
C ASP A 234 20.38 -33.02 6.87
N ALA A 235 19.22 -32.44 6.54
CA ALA A 235 18.75 -32.31 5.16
C ALA A 235 19.70 -31.40 4.34
N ILE A 236 20.11 -30.28 4.94
CA ILE A 236 20.99 -29.30 4.30
C ILE A 236 22.43 -29.80 4.22
N GLY A 237 22.95 -30.62 5.12
CA GLY A 237 24.35 -31.06 5.06
C GLY A 237 25.35 -29.89 5.07
N THR A 238 26.50 -30.01 4.38
CA THR A 238 27.58 -28.99 4.37
C THR A 238 28.17 -28.78 2.97
N GLY A 239 29.08 -27.81 2.81
CA GLY A 239 29.86 -27.58 1.57
C GLY A 239 29.22 -26.66 0.52
N MET A 240 28.03 -26.12 0.79
CA MET A 240 27.40 -25.07 0.00
C MET A 240 28.05 -23.69 0.17
N LYS A 241 27.89 -22.82 -0.83
CA LYS A 241 28.27 -21.40 -0.80
C LYS A 241 27.11 -20.49 -0.39
N ALA A 242 25.87 -20.95 -0.55
CA ALA A 242 24.66 -20.25 -0.17
C ALA A 242 23.52 -21.24 0.12
N LEU A 243 22.53 -20.78 0.87
CA LEU A 243 21.28 -21.51 1.11
C LEU A 243 20.13 -20.86 0.36
N GLY A 244 19.25 -21.69 -0.16
CA GLY A 244 18.02 -21.31 -0.83
C GLY A 244 16.82 -21.90 -0.11
N VAL A 245 15.68 -21.23 -0.18
CA VAL A 245 14.42 -21.74 0.37
C VAL A 245 13.26 -21.43 -0.55
N ALA A 246 12.42 -22.44 -0.77
CA ALA A 246 11.19 -22.37 -1.52
C ALA A 246 10.06 -22.92 -0.63
N GLY A 247 9.39 -22.02 0.10
CA GLY A 247 8.39 -22.38 1.10
C GLY A 247 7.62 -21.17 1.65
N GLY A 248 6.78 -21.41 2.67
CA GLY A 248 6.10 -20.35 3.42
C GLY A 248 7.03 -19.58 4.37
N ASP A 249 6.54 -18.49 4.98
CA ASP A 249 7.35 -17.61 5.82
C ASP A 249 8.03 -18.34 7.01
N GLY A 250 7.37 -19.33 7.63
CA GLY A 250 7.98 -20.16 8.69
C GLY A 250 9.18 -20.97 8.21
N THR A 251 9.08 -21.67 7.07
CA THR A 251 10.20 -22.38 6.44
C THR A 251 11.34 -21.43 6.08
N VAL A 252 11.01 -20.21 5.61
CA VAL A 252 12.02 -19.19 5.34
C VAL A 252 12.77 -18.80 6.61
N ALA A 253 12.07 -18.61 7.74
CA ALA A 253 12.69 -18.33 9.03
C ALA A 253 13.60 -19.49 9.49
N SER A 254 13.17 -20.75 9.40
CA SER A 254 14.00 -21.90 9.80
C SER A 254 15.29 -22.01 8.98
N VAL A 255 15.21 -21.83 7.65
CA VAL A 255 16.40 -21.85 6.79
C VAL A 255 17.28 -20.62 7.01
N ALA A 256 16.68 -19.46 7.31
CA ALA A 256 17.41 -18.23 7.65
C ALA A 256 18.21 -18.37 8.95
N THR A 257 17.70 -19.08 9.96
CA THR A 257 18.45 -19.41 11.19
C THR A 257 19.76 -20.11 10.85
N ILE A 258 19.70 -21.17 10.05
CA ILE A 258 20.90 -21.94 9.66
C ILE A 258 21.82 -21.10 8.77
N ALA A 259 21.26 -20.27 7.88
CA ALA A 259 22.03 -19.39 7.03
C ALA A 259 22.82 -18.37 7.87
N GLN A 260 22.18 -17.76 8.88
CA GLN A 260 22.82 -16.82 9.79
C GLN A 260 23.92 -17.50 10.61
N GLU A 261 23.61 -18.64 11.23
CA GLU A 261 24.57 -19.39 12.06
C GLU A 261 25.82 -19.83 11.29
N ARG A 262 25.68 -20.08 9.99
CA ARG A 262 26.78 -20.50 9.11
C ARG A 262 27.43 -19.35 8.33
N GLY A 263 26.93 -18.11 8.48
CA GLY A 263 27.40 -16.96 7.71
C GLY A 263 27.20 -17.11 6.20
N LEU A 264 26.12 -17.77 5.77
CA LEU A 264 25.81 -18.05 4.37
C LEU A 264 24.75 -17.08 3.84
N PRO A 265 24.93 -16.55 2.61
CA PRO A 265 23.87 -15.81 1.94
C PRO A 265 22.61 -16.67 1.72
N LEU A 266 21.44 -16.05 1.91
CA LEU A 266 20.13 -16.69 1.76
C LEU A 266 19.41 -16.24 0.48
N ALA A 267 18.98 -17.19 -0.34
CA ALA A 267 18.11 -16.99 -1.49
C ALA A 267 16.66 -17.40 -1.16
N VAL A 268 15.69 -16.52 -1.39
CA VAL A 268 14.28 -16.80 -1.09
C VAL A 268 13.48 -16.86 -2.39
N PHE A 269 12.91 -18.02 -2.70
CA PHE A 269 12.11 -18.24 -3.89
C PHE A 269 10.61 -18.16 -3.55
N PRO A 270 9.84 -17.22 -4.11
CA PRO A 270 8.48 -16.91 -3.68
C PRO A 270 7.42 -17.92 -4.17
N PHE A 271 7.55 -19.21 -3.81
CA PHE A 271 6.56 -20.26 -4.07
C PHE A 271 5.43 -20.31 -3.01
N GLY A 272 5.55 -19.57 -1.90
CA GLY A 272 4.52 -19.51 -0.85
C GLY A 272 3.27 -18.72 -1.23
N THR A 273 2.21 -18.85 -0.42
CA THR A 273 0.94 -18.12 -0.64
C THR A 273 1.00 -16.63 -0.24
N LEU A 274 1.77 -16.30 0.80
CA LEU A 274 1.81 -14.96 1.39
C LEU A 274 3.14 -14.21 1.21
N ASN A 275 4.26 -14.92 1.01
CA ASN A 275 5.59 -14.44 0.62
C ASN A 275 5.93 -13.05 1.19
N HIS A 276 5.73 -12.86 2.50
CA HIS A 276 5.82 -11.52 3.09
C HIS A 276 7.26 -11.01 3.06
N PHE A 277 8.21 -11.89 3.40
CA PHE A 277 9.63 -11.56 3.37
C PHE A 277 10.16 -11.34 1.95
N ALA A 278 9.93 -12.29 1.03
CA ALA A 278 10.33 -12.16 -0.37
C ALA A 278 9.74 -10.91 -1.03
N GLY A 279 8.47 -10.59 -0.74
CA GLY A 279 7.82 -9.39 -1.22
C GLY A 279 8.47 -8.10 -0.71
N ALA A 280 8.99 -8.08 0.52
CA ALA A 280 9.74 -6.95 1.07
C ALA A 280 11.09 -6.76 0.36
N LEU A 281 11.75 -7.85 -0.03
CA LEU A 281 12.99 -7.85 -0.82
C LEU A 281 12.79 -7.46 -2.29
N GLY A 282 11.53 -7.30 -2.74
CA GLY A 282 11.20 -7.02 -4.14
C GLY A 282 11.13 -8.26 -5.04
N LEU A 283 11.25 -9.46 -4.47
CA LEU A 283 11.14 -10.75 -5.14
C LEU A 283 9.66 -11.12 -5.33
N ASN A 284 9.06 -10.54 -6.36
CA ASN A 284 7.66 -10.77 -6.71
C ASN A 284 7.46 -11.97 -7.65
N THR A 285 8.54 -12.43 -8.29
CA THR A 285 8.58 -13.60 -9.16
C THR A 285 9.82 -14.44 -8.87
N HIS A 286 9.78 -15.73 -9.22
CA HIS A 286 10.89 -16.66 -9.06
C HIS A 286 12.08 -16.30 -9.94
N ALA A 287 11.81 -15.84 -11.17
CA ALA A 287 12.83 -15.31 -12.08
C ALA A 287 13.69 -14.21 -11.44
N GLN A 288 13.10 -13.30 -10.66
CA GLN A 288 13.87 -12.25 -9.97
C GLN A 288 14.83 -12.81 -8.92
N ALA A 289 14.45 -13.91 -8.25
CA ALA A 289 15.32 -14.57 -7.28
C ALA A 289 16.46 -15.33 -7.99
N ILE A 290 16.14 -15.99 -9.11
CA ILE A 290 17.12 -16.68 -9.96
C ILE A 290 18.14 -15.67 -10.51
N ASP A 291 17.68 -14.57 -11.12
CA ASP A 291 18.54 -13.52 -11.68
C ASP A 291 19.49 -12.95 -10.60
N ALA A 292 18.98 -12.71 -9.38
CA ALA A 292 19.79 -12.19 -8.28
C ALA A 292 20.87 -13.18 -7.83
N VAL A 293 20.55 -14.48 -7.77
CA VAL A 293 21.49 -15.55 -7.44
C VAL A 293 22.58 -15.67 -8.51
N GLU A 294 22.20 -15.66 -9.79
CA GLU A 294 23.16 -15.76 -10.89
C GLU A 294 24.07 -14.53 -10.98
N ALA A 295 23.54 -13.34 -10.70
CA ALA A 295 24.29 -12.10 -10.70
C ALA A 295 25.12 -11.86 -9.43
N GLY A 296 24.82 -12.55 -8.33
CA GLY A 296 25.43 -12.28 -7.02
C GLY A 296 24.96 -10.99 -6.36
N THR A 297 23.78 -10.46 -6.74
CA THR A 297 23.25 -9.22 -6.16
C THR A 297 22.57 -9.50 -4.83
N ALA A 298 23.01 -8.82 -3.78
CA ALA A 298 22.54 -9.06 -2.41
C ALA A 298 22.43 -7.77 -1.60
N GLY A 299 21.76 -7.88 -0.46
CA GLY A 299 21.70 -6.86 0.57
C GLY A 299 21.67 -7.47 1.97
N GLY A 300 22.10 -6.72 2.97
CA GLY A 300 22.00 -7.09 4.38
C GLY A 300 20.66 -6.65 4.95
N VAL A 301 20.04 -7.51 5.75
CA VAL A 301 18.79 -7.22 6.46
C VAL A 301 18.90 -7.55 7.93
N ASP A 302 18.21 -6.78 8.75
CA ASP A 302 18.08 -7.03 10.18
C ASP A 302 17.32 -8.33 10.43
N ILE A 303 17.77 -9.03 11.45
CA ILE A 303 17.06 -10.13 12.06
C ILE A 303 16.53 -9.66 13.42
N ALA A 304 15.38 -10.17 13.84
CA ALA A 304 14.95 -10.06 15.22
C ALA A 304 14.92 -11.43 15.89
N ARG A 305 15.10 -11.44 17.21
CA ARG A 305 15.01 -12.64 18.04
C ARG A 305 13.86 -12.53 19.03
N ILE A 306 13.22 -13.66 19.31
CA ILE A 306 12.25 -13.85 20.38
C ILE A 306 12.75 -14.98 21.27
N ASN A 307 13.12 -14.68 22.51
CA ASN A 307 13.71 -15.66 23.44
C ASN A 307 14.91 -16.44 22.86
N GLY A 308 15.64 -15.85 21.91
CA GLY A 308 16.75 -16.48 21.20
C GLY A 308 16.39 -16.97 19.79
N ASP A 309 15.13 -17.30 19.53
CA ASP A 309 14.67 -17.81 18.23
C ASP A 309 14.55 -16.69 17.20
N LEU A 310 15.02 -16.95 15.99
CA LEU A 310 15.02 -15.99 14.88
C LEU A 310 13.60 -15.78 14.31
N PHE A 311 13.23 -14.54 14.04
CA PHE A 311 12.09 -14.22 13.18
C PHE A 311 12.40 -13.04 12.24
N LEU A 312 11.86 -13.09 11.04
CA LEU A 312 12.12 -12.18 9.94
C LEU A 312 11.04 -11.14 9.72
N ASN A 313 9.78 -11.44 10.06
CA ASN A 313 8.67 -10.51 9.83
C ASN A 313 8.06 -10.03 11.13
N THR A 314 7.27 -10.87 11.78
CA THR A 314 6.39 -10.41 12.87
C THR A 314 6.19 -11.47 13.92
N ALA A 315 6.19 -11.04 15.17
CA ALA A 315 5.73 -11.79 16.30
C ALA A 315 4.51 -11.13 16.95
N SER A 316 3.75 -11.92 17.71
CA SER A 316 2.55 -11.44 18.39
C SER A 316 2.25 -12.24 19.65
N ILE A 317 1.61 -11.58 20.61
CA ILE A 317 1.13 -12.18 21.85
C ILE A 317 -0.37 -11.86 21.98
N GLY A 318 -1.17 -12.88 22.31
CA GLY A 318 -2.63 -12.80 22.34
C GLY A 318 -3.27 -13.06 20.96
N GLY A 319 -4.49 -12.57 20.74
CA GLY A 319 -5.38 -13.06 19.68
C GLY A 319 -5.01 -12.77 18.22
N TYR A 320 -3.80 -12.31 17.93
CA TYR A 320 -3.38 -11.98 16.57
C TYR A 320 -3.33 -13.20 15.62
N PRO A 321 -2.77 -14.38 15.97
CA PRO A 321 -2.82 -15.56 15.10
C PRO A 321 -4.27 -15.98 14.79
N ASP A 322 -5.09 -15.92 15.83
CA ASP A 322 -6.51 -16.18 15.83
C ASP A 322 -7.29 -15.22 14.89
N MET A 323 -6.82 -13.97 14.77
CA MET A 323 -7.31 -12.99 13.81
C MET A 323 -6.89 -13.31 12.38
N VAL A 324 -5.63 -13.66 12.13
CA VAL A 324 -5.12 -13.98 10.79
C VAL A 324 -5.86 -15.19 10.21
N ILE A 325 -6.01 -16.27 10.99
CA ILE A 325 -6.77 -17.47 10.60
C ILE A 325 -8.23 -17.13 10.27
N ARG A 326 -8.88 -16.29 11.09
CA ARG A 326 -10.27 -15.85 10.84
C ARG A 326 -10.38 -14.95 9.62
N ARG A 327 -9.43 -14.04 9.42
CA ARG A 327 -9.37 -13.14 8.26
C ARG A 327 -9.34 -13.95 6.97
N ASP A 328 -8.50 -14.98 6.90
CA ASP A 328 -8.35 -15.78 5.69
C ASP A 328 -9.63 -16.58 5.37
N ARG A 329 -10.30 -17.11 6.40
CA ARG A 329 -11.62 -17.76 6.27
C ARG A 329 -12.68 -16.81 5.71
N TYR A 330 -12.75 -15.58 6.20
CA TYR A 330 -13.75 -14.60 5.75
C TYR A 330 -13.39 -14.00 4.39
N THR A 331 -12.10 -13.85 4.08
CA THR A 331 -11.64 -13.26 2.81
C THR A 331 -12.19 -14.04 1.61
N LYS A 332 -12.29 -15.36 1.71
CA LYS A 332 -12.89 -16.24 0.70
C LYS A 332 -14.36 -15.91 0.36
N ARG A 333 -15.10 -15.22 1.24
CA ARG A 333 -16.55 -14.94 1.08
C ARG A 333 -16.89 -13.46 0.89
N MET A 334 -16.13 -12.53 1.47
CA MET A 334 -16.53 -11.11 1.55
C MET A 334 -15.42 -10.12 1.18
N GLY A 335 -14.31 -10.59 0.62
CA GLY A 335 -13.17 -9.76 0.26
C GLY A 335 -12.32 -9.31 1.46
N LYS A 336 -11.10 -8.84 1.18
CA LYS A 336 -10.03 -8.65 2.17
C LYS A 336 -10.37 -7.65 3.28
N TRP A 337 -10.95 -6.50 2.94
CA TRP A 337 -11.22 -5.42 3.91
C TRP A 337 -12.38 -5.73 4.89
N PRO A 338 -13.57 -6.17 4.42
CA PRO A 338 -14.64 -6.60 5.34
C PRO A 338 -14.23 -7.80 6.20
N ALA A 339 -13.48 -8.74 5.63
CA ALA A 339 -12.96 -9.90 6.35
C ALA A 339 -12.01 -9.51 7.48
N THR A 340 -11.09 -8.59 7.22
CA THR A 340 -10.15 -8.07 8.23
C THR A 340 -10.89 -7.38 9.37
N ALA A 341 -11.85 -6.49 9.06
CA ALA A 341 -12.65 -5.82 10.07
C ALA A 341 -13.45 -6.80 10.94
N LEU A 342 -14.10 -7.80 10.32
CA LEU A 342 -14.90 -8.79 11.03
C LEU A 342 -14.06 -9.74 11.89
N ALA A 343 -12.91 -10.19 11.38
CA ALA A 343 -11.95 -11.00 12.11
C ALA A 343 -11.47 -10.25 13.35
N LEU A 344 -11.04 -9.00 13.19
CA LEU A 344 -10.58 -8.16 14.28
C LEU A 344 -11.66 -7.96 15.36
N ILE A 345 -12.89 -7.63 14.97
CA ILE A 345 -14.01 -7.46 15.90
C ILE A 345 -14.26 -8.76 16.69
N ARG A 346 -14.26 -9.92 16.03
CA ARG A 346 -14.53 -11.20 16.69
C ARG A 346 -13.40 -11.64 17.61
N THR A 347 -12.15 -11.45 17.21
CA THR A 347 -10.99 -11.75 18.03
C THR A 347 -11.01 -10.93 19.32
N LEU A 348 -11.17 -9.61 19.21
CA LEU A 348 -11.24 -8.72 20.37
C LEU A 348 -12.46 -8.98 21.27
N ARG A 349 -13.54 -9.58 20.75
CA ARG A 349 -14.73 -9.92 21.54
C ARG A 349 -14.52 -11.13 22.45
N ARG A 350 -13.66 -12.07 22.07
CA ARG A 350 -13.50 -13.36 22.76
C ARG A 350 -12.29 -13.44 23.67
N HIS A 351 -11.27 -12.64 23.40
CA HIS A 351 -10.08 -12.63 24.25
C HIS A 351 -10.38 -11.93 25.58
N THR A 352 -9.63 -12.30 26.61
CA THR A 352 -9.51 -11.60 27.89
C THR A 352 -8.29 -10.69 27.87
N PRO A 353 -8.29 -9.54 28.57
CA PRO A 353 -7.09 -8.71 28.67
C PRO A 353 -5.97 -9.48 29.36
N MET A 354 -4.77 -9.40 28.81
CA MET A 354 -3.53 -9.90 29.41
C MET A 354 -2.95 -8.80 30.29
N ASP A 355 -2.55 -9.13 31.52
CA ASP A 355 -1.85 -8.19 32.41
C ASP A 355 -0.36 -8.24 32.10
N LEU A 356 0.10 -7.30 31.28
CA LEU A 356 1.46 -7.28 30.73
C LEU A 356 2.23 -6.07 31.26
N GLU A 357 3.51 -6.27 31.50
CA GLU A 357 4.49 -5.21 31.69
C GLU A 357 5.41 -5.16 30.48
N ILE A 358 5.39 -4.04 29.76
CA ILE A 358 6.17 -3.81 28.53
C ILE A 358 7.19 -2.72 28.84
N ASN A 359 8.48 -3.06 28.86
CA ASN A 359 9.57 -2.14 29.22
C ASN A 359 9.28 -1.35 30.52
N GLY A 360 8.90 -2.08 31.60
CA GLY A 360 8.59 -1.49 32.90
C GLY A 360 7.19 -0.86 33.04
N HIS A 361 6.43 -0.78 31.95
CA HIS A 361 5.09 -0.18 31.97
C HIS A 361 4.01 -1.26 32.02
N ARG A 362 3.44 -1.46 33.21
CA ARG A 362 2.35 -2.42 33.41
C ARG A 362 1.00 -1.86 32.96
N ALA A 363 0.30 -2.60 32.11
CA ALA A 363 -1.05 -2.30 31.67
C ALA A 363 -1.80 -3.57 31.25
N PRO A 364 -3.13 -3.61 31.39
CA PRO A 364 -3.91 -4.64 30.75
C PRO A 364 -3.97 -4.37 29.24
N VAL A 365 -3.69 -5.39 28.42
CA VAL A 365 -3.52 -5.30 26.97
C VAL A 365 -4.33 -6.41 26.27
N TRP A 366 -4.94 -6.11 25.13
CA TRP A 366 -5.70 -7.09 24.34
C TRP A 366 -4.84 -7.90 23.37
N VAL A 367 -3.85 -7.26 22.78
CA VAL A 367 -2.96 -7.83 21.77
C VAL A 367 -1.67 -7.03 21.76
N VAL A 368 -0.55 -7.73 21.60
CA VAL A 368 0.75 -7.15 21.30
C VAL A 368 1.20 -7.68 19.93
N PHE A 369 1.75 -6.80 19.13
CA PHE A 369 2.40 -7.05 17.87
C PHE A 369 3.83 -6.52 17.98
N VAL A 370 4.80 -7.29 17.49
CA VAL A 370 6.21 -6.92 17.42
C VAL A 370 6.67 -7.18 15.99
N GLY A 371 6.98 -6.13 15.24
CA GLY A 371 7.58 -6.26 13.91
C GLY A 371 9.10 -6.22 13.98
N ASN A 372 9.78 -7.01 13.15
CA ASN A 372 11.20 -6.80 12.84
C ASN A 372 11.29 -5.63 11.85
N GLY A 373 11.68 -4.45 12.30
CA GLY A 373 11.58 -3.19 11.56
C GLY A 373 10.22 -2.52 11.64
N VAL A 374 10.17 -1.23 11.29
CA VAL A 374 8.99 -0.38 11.44
C VAL A 374 7.94 -0.66 10.35
N TYR A 375 6.75 -1.13 10.75
CA TYR A 375 5.65 -1.36 9.83
C TYR A 375 4.79 -0.12 9.62
N ARG A 376 4.45 0.14 8.36
CA ARG A 376 3.52 1.21 7.96
C ARG A 376 2.36 0.67 7.12
N PRO A 377 1.13 1.18 7.32
CA PRO A 377 0.71 1.95 8.51
C PRO A 377 0.76 1.10 9.79
N ARG A 378 0.96 1.76 10.93
CA ARG A 378 0.74 1.17 12.26
C ARG A 378 -0.75 0.90 12.51
N GLY A 379 -1.06 -0.12 13.31
CA GLY A 379 -2.42 -0.50 13.65
C GLY A 379 -2.62 -1.98 13.92
N LEU A 380 -3.89 -2.39 13.96
CA LEU A 380 -4.27 -3.79 14.15
C LEU A 380 -4.14 -4.63 12.86
N ALA A 381 -3.69 -4.02 11.77
CA ALA A 381 -3.32 -4.67 10.52
C ALA A 381 -2.11 -3.98 9.87
N PRO A 382 -0.90 -4.08 10.49
CA PRO A 382 0.33 -3.58 9.90
C PRO A 382 0.57 -4.21 8.53
N ALA A 383 1.11 -3.46 7.57
CA ALA A 383 1.01 -3.86 6.17
C ALA A 383 2.35 -4.06 5.44
N TRP A 384 3.32 -3.15 5.55
CA TRP A 384 4.60 -3.26 4.87
C TRP A 384 5.73 -2.56 5.63
N ARG A 385 6.97 -2.95 5.33
CA ARG A 385 8.20 -2.32 5.80
C ARG A 385 8.84 -1.54 4.65
N GLU A 386 9.34 -0.35 4.94
CA GLU A 386 10.08 0.48 3.96
C GLU A 386 11.58 0.28 4.09
N ASP A 387 12.03 -0.10 5.27
CA ASP A 387 13.42 -0.36 5.62
C ASP A 387 13.52 -1.73 6.29
N LEU A 388 14.54 -2.50 5.91
CA LEU A 388 14.89 -3.77 6.53
C LEU A 388 16.21 -3.68 7.30
N VAL A 389 16.78 -2.48 7.44
CA VAL A 389 18.01 -2.21 8.20
C VAL A 389 17.84 -0.97 9.09
N ASP A 390 16.68 -0.85 9.75
CA ASP A 390 16.40 0.28 10.64
C ASP A 390 16.86 0.05 12.08
N GLY A 391 17.28 -1.17 12.43
CA GLY A 391 17.77 -1.55 13.76
C GLY A 391 16.68 -1.56 14.83
N LEU A 392 15.40 -1.59 14.46
CA LEU A 392 14.29 -1.36 15.40
C LEU A 392 13.25 -2.47 15.38
N LEU A 393 12.65 -2.70 16.55
CA LEU A 393 11.41 -3.46 16.70
C LEU A 393 10.22 -2.51 16.77
N ASP A 394 9.16 -2.81 16.00
CA ASP A 394 7.90 -2.08 16.03
C ASP A 394 6.92 -2.72 17.02
N VAL A 395 6.96 -2.26 18.27
CA VAL A 395 6.14 -2.79 19.36
C VAL A 395 4.82 -2.04 19.42
N GLN A 396 3.76 -2.71 19.01
CA GLN A 396 2.42 -2.16 18.90
C GLN A 396 1.44 -2.90 19.81
N TYR A 397 0.66 -2.19 20.61
CA TYR A 397 -0.28 -2.83 21.53
C TYR A 397 -1.56 -2.04 21.77
N LEU A 398 -2.67 -2.79 21.97
CA LEU A 398 -4.00 -2.24 22.25
C LEU A 398 -4.32 -2.33 23.74
N ARG A 399 -4.36 -1.19 24.42
CA ARG A 399 -4.70 -1.09 25.85
C ARG A 399 -6.13 -1.52 26.14
N ALA A 400 -6.33 -2.19 27.27
CA ALA A 400 -7.64 -2.65 27.74
C ALA A 400 -8.26 -1.79 28.86
N ASP A 401 -7.47 -0.94 29.51
CA ASP A 401 -7.91 -0.04 30.60
C ASP A 401 -8.67 1.20 30.10
N LYS A 402 -8.78 1.39 28.78
CA LYS A 402 -9.43 2.56 28.19
C LYS A 402 -10.89 2.29 27.86
N LYS A 403 -11.75 3.28 28.12
CA LYS A 403 -13.17 3.23 27.76
C LYS A 403 -13.34 2.96 26.26
N LEU A 404 -14.13 1.93 25.95
CA LEU A 404 -14.42 1.46 24.59
C LEU A 404 -13.16 1.13 23.78
N ALA A 405 -12.07 0.68 24.41
CA ALA A 405 -10.79 0.43 23.75
C ALA A 405 -10.89 -0.42 22.48
N ARG A 406 -11.64 -1.52 22.51
CA ARG A 406 -11.83 -2.40 21.34
C ARG A 406 -12.48 -1.67 20.17
N THR A 407 -13.60 -1.00 20.41
CA THR A 407 -14.32 -0.25 19.38
C THR A 407 -13.48 0.89 18.82
N ARG A 408 -12.81 1.64 19.70
CA ARG A 408 -11.91 2.75 19.31
C ARG A 408 -10.71 2.23 18.53
N GLY A 409 -10.09 1.14 18.95
CA GLY A 409 -8.95 0.51 18.27
C GLY A 409 -9.30 0.07 16.85
N VAL A 410 -10.47 -0.56 16.67
CA VAL A 410 -10.99 -0.92 15.34
C VAL A 410 -11.23 0.32 14.49
N ILE A 411 -11.94 1.34 15.01
CA ILE A 411 -12.23 2.57 14.26
C ILE A 411 -10.94 3.27 13.84
N TYR A 412 -10.00 3.49 14.77
CA TYR A 412 -8.73 4.16 14.48
C TYR A 412 -7.87 3.39 13.48
N SER A 413 -7.91 2.04 13.50
CA SER A 413 -7.25 1.20 12.50
C SER A 413 -7.89 1.34 11.12
N LEU A 414 -9.23 1.36 11.05
CA LEU A 414 -9.95 1.49 9.78
C LEU A 414 -9.77 2.86 9.12
N ILE A 415 -9.66 3.92 9.92
CA ILE A 415 -9.41 5.28 9.42
C ILE A 415 -7.93 5.63 9.34
N GLY A 416 -7.01 4.69 9.61
CA GLY A 416 -5.56 4.92 9.52
C GLY A 416 -5.02 6.02 10.45
N MET A 417 -5.72 6.32 11.56
CA MET A 417 -5.33 7.35 12.53
C MET A 417 -4.92 6.73 13.87
N VAL A 418 -4.31 5.56 13.83
CA VAL A 418 -3.91 4.80 15.01
C VAL A 418 -2.98 5.59 15.92
N GLU A 419 -2.05 6.35 15.36
CA GLU A 419 -1.10 7.18 16.11
C GLU A 419 -1.78 8.31 16.91
N ARG A 420 -3.00 8.71 16.54
CA ARG A 420 -3.79 9.70 17.30
C ARG A 420 -4.61 9.09 18.42
N SER A 421 -4.60 7.77 18.54
CA SER A 421 -5.41 7.03 19.49
C SER A 421 -4.73 6.95 20.85
N THR A 422 -5.47 7.25 21.91
CA THR A 422 -4.99 6.99 23.29
C THR A 422 -5.17 5.52 23.71
N VAL A 423 -5.73 4.66 22.84
CA VAL A 423 -5.97 3.24 23.15
C VAL A 423 -4.96 2.33 22.48
N PHE A 424 -4.26 2.84 21.47
CA PHE A 424 -3.21 2.13 20.77
C PHE A 424 -1.89 2.81 21.10
N HIS A 425 -0.90 2.02 21.47
CA HIS A 425 0.45 2.50 21.71
C HIS A 425 1.39 1.81 20.73
N ALA A 426 2.37 2.57 20.27
CA ALA A 426 3.45 2.09 19.44
C ALA A 426 4.76 2.62 20.01
N VAL A 427 5.76 1.75 20.11
CA VAL A 427 7.09 2.06 20.63
C VAL A 427 8.09 1.41 19.68
N ASP A 428 9.07 2.19 19.26
CA ASP A 428 10.24 1.69 18.52
C ASP A 428 11.36 1.41 19.51
N ALA A 429 11.94 0.23 19.47
CA ALA A 429 12.99 -0.16 20.40
C ALA A 429 13.92 -1.22 19.80
N GLU A 430 15.22 -1.17 20.11
CA GLU A 430 16.17 -2.24 19.76
C GLU A 430 15.92 -3.52 20.58
N LYS A 431 15.38 -3.36 21.79
CA LYS A 431 15.05 -4.45 22.72
C LYS A 431 13.78 -4.16 23.49
N VAL A 432 12.93 -5.16 23.64
CA VAL A 432 11.74 -5.10 24.49
C VAL A 432 11.61 -6.35 25.34
N THR A 433 11.34 -6.16 26.62
CA THR A 433 10.98 -7.25 27.53
C THR A 433 9.52 -7.12 27.92
N ILE A 434 8.79 -8.21 27.73
CA ILE A 434 7.38 -8.34 28.06
C ILE A 434 7.24 -9.37 29.19
N ILE A 435 6.70 -8.94 30.32
CA ILE A 435 6.44 -9.80 31.49
C ILE A 435 4.94 -9.97 31.65
N ALA A 436 4.47 -11.21 31.60
CA ALA A 436 3.07 -11.59 31.81
C ALA A 436 2.81 -11.89 33.29
N HIS A 437 2.02 -11.03 33.94
CA HIS A 437 1.68 -11.13 35.37
C HIS A 437 0.47 -12.06 35.63
N GLY A 438 -0.32 -12.35 34.59
CA GLY A 438 -1.52 -13.19 34.68
C GLY A 438 -1.31 -14.69 34.47
N GLY A 439 -0.08 -15.11 34.12
CA GLY A 439 0.28 -16.47 33.75
C GLY A 439 1.15 -16.50 32.48
N PRO A 440 1.69 -17.67 32.09
CA PRO A 440 2.46 -17.81 30.87
C PRO A 440 1.62 -17.50 29.62
N GLU A 441 2.20 -16.75 28.69
CA GLU A 441 1.60 -16.44 27.39
C GLU A 441 2.35 -17.19 26.29
N ILE A 442 1.63 -17.55 25.22
CA ILE A 442 2.20 -18.25 24.07
C ILE A 442 2.42 -17.23 22.95
N PRO A 443 3.67 -16.84 22.65
CA PRO A 443 3.95 -16.01 21.50
C PRO A 443 3.82 -16.81 20.20
N ALA A 444 3.50 -16.12 19.11
CA ALA A 444 3.58 -16.67 17.77
C ALA A 444 4.42 -15.75 16.88
N HIS A 445 5.31 -16.30 16.08
CA HIS A 445 6.22 -15.57 15.20
C HIS A 445 6.31 -16.24 13.83
N ASP A 446 6.29 -15.46 12.75
CA ASP A 446 6.40 -15.92 11.35
C ASP A 446 5.49 -17.11 10.94
N GLY A 447 4.39 -17.30 11.67
CA GLY A 447 3.40 -18.37 11.42
C GLY A 447 3.55 -19.58 12.34
N GLU A 448 4.60 -19.63 13.15
CA GLU A 448 4.87 -20.68 14.13
C GLU A 448 4.47 -20.24 15.55
N VAL A 449 4.18 -21.22 16.40
CA VAL A 449 3.75 -21.02 17.79
C VAL A 449 4.92 -21.39 18.68
N GLY A 450 5.38 -20.45 19.50
CA GLY A 450 6.46 -20.67 20.45
C GLY A 450 6.00 -21.34 21.74
N GLU A 451 6.93 -21.48 22.68
CA GLU A 451 6.63 -22.03 24.01
C GLU A 451 5.96 -21.01 24.94
N ALA A 452 5.12 -21.50 25.86
CA ALA A 452 4.49 -20.67 26.85
C ALA A 452 5.53 -20.09 27.83
N SER A 453 5.61 -18.77 27.94
CA SER A 453 6.55 -18.09 28.84
C SER A 453 5.92 -16.93 29.58
N THR A 454 6.39 -16.68 30.81
CA THR A 454 6.03 -15.49 31.60
C THR A 454 6.91 -14.28 31.25
N THR A 455 8.11 -14.51 30.73
CA THR A 455 9.04 -13.45 30.31
C THR A 455 9.44 -13.69 28.87
N ILE A 456 9.07 -12.75 28.00
CA ILE A 456 9.33 -12.82 26.57
C ILE A 456 10.22 -11.63 26.22
N THR A 457 11.42 -11.93 25.72
CA THR A 457 12.38 -10.90 25.30
C THR A 457 12.45 -10.89 23.79
N PHE A 458 12.33 -9.69 23.22
CA PHE A 458 12.60 -9.44 21.81
C PHE A 458 13.78 -8.52 21.67
N GLU A 459 14.65 -8.79 20.72
CA GLU A 459 15.80 -7.92 20.41
C GLU A 459 16.16 -8.00 18.93
N VAL A 460 16.70 -6.91 18.39
CA VAL A 460 17.32 -6.90 17.07
C VAL A 460 18.69 -7.57 17.17
N ASP A 461 18.99 -8.46 16.24
CA ASP A 461 20.30 -9.08 16.13
C ASP A 461 21.31 -8.03 15.62
N PRO A 462 22.48 -7.88 16.27
CA PRO A 462 23.51 -6.96 15.78
C PRO A 462 24.09 -7.36 14.42
N GLU A 463 23.96 -8.63 14.02
CA GLU A 463 24.43 -9.12 12.73
C GLU A 463 23.32 -9.08 11.68
N LEU A 464 23.70 -8.70 10.46
CA LEU A 464 22.79 -8.70 9.31
C LEU A 464 22.80 -10.06 8.63
N LEU A 465 21.64 -10.46 8.15
CA LEU A 465 21.50 -11.58 7.21
C LEU A 465 21.74 -11.10 5.79
N THR A 466 22.71 -11.68 5.10
CA THR A 466 22.90 -11.46 3.67
C THR A 466 21.83 -12.20 2.88
N VAL A 467 21.06 -11.48 2.08
CA VAL A 467 19.98 -12.04 1.24
C VAL A 467 20.14 -11.65 -0.22
N TYR A 468 19.95 -12.59 -1.14
CA TYR A 468 19.92 -12.29 -2.57
C TYR A 468 18.67 -11.47 -2.92
N ARG A 469 18.86 -10.42 -3.73
CA ARG A 469 17.77 -9.54 -4.17
C ARG A 469 18.13 -8.75 -5.43
N PRO A 470 17.13 -8.22 -6.16
CA PRO A 470 17.34 -7.37 -7.33
C PRO A 470 17.83 -5.95 -6.97
#